data_AF-A0A2T4U1Y9-F1
#
_entry.id   AF-A0A2T4U1Y9-F1
#
_cell.length_a   1.000
_cell.length_b   1.000
_cell.length_c   1.000
_cell.angle_alpha   90.00
_cell.angle_beta   90.00
_cell.angle_gamma   90.00
#
_symmetry.space_group_name_H-M   'P 1'
#
loop_
_entity.id
_entity.type
_entity.pdbx_description
1 polymer ?
#
loop_
_entity_poly.entity_id
_entity_poly.type
_entity_poly.pdbx_seq_one_letter_code
_entity_poly.pdbx_strand_id
1 'polypeptide(L)'
;MDAQTFNKIKEITSVGEWREVEGYPNYMVNTYGEVLNKNNGKIIKQHNNTGGYKFVCLRSYGKPKQLLVHRLVATAFIPNPDNRGVVNHIDSDRGNPQKSNLEWVTHKGNSEHMVDNFRSPNQTMTILLDKFEYEIFFFHRKGDV
;
A
#
# COMPACT_ATOMS: atom_id res chain seq x y z
N MET A 1 16.04 -23.81 4.77
CA MET A 1 14.88 -23.58 5.65
C MET A 1 14.67 -24.83 6.47
N ASP A 2 14.55 -24.70 7.78
CA ASP A 2 14.29 -25.84 8.67
C ASP A 2 12.80 -26.23 8.67
N ALA A 3 12.51 -27.45 9.17
CA ALA A 3 11.16 -28.01 9.16
C ALA A 3 10.16 -27.22 10.02
N GLN A 4 10.62 -26.60 11.12
CA GLN A 4 9.75 -25.80 12.00
C GLN A 4 9.29 -24.54 11.28
N THR A 5 10.22 -23.83 10.63
CA THR A 5 9.91 -22.64 9.82
C THR A 5 8.95 -22.98 8.68
N PHE A 6 9.18 -24.10 7.99
CA PHE A 6 8.30 -24.54 6.91
C PHE A 6 6.86 -24.83 7.36
N ASN A 7 6.70 -25.57 8.46
CA ASN A 7 5.38 -25.87 9.01
C ASN A 7 4.67 -24.61 9.49
N LYS A 8 5.40 -23.70 10.13
CA LYS A 8 4.86 -22.41 10.55
C LYS A 8 4.36 -21.57 9.38
N ILE A 9 5.12 -21.52 8.28
CA ILE A 9 4.69 -20.82 7.06
C ILE A 9 3.41 -21.46 6.54
N LYS A 10 3.36 -22.80 6.41
CA LYS A 10 2.17 -23.52 5.95
C LYS A 10 0.94 -23.22 6.80
N GLU A 11 1.08 -23.24 8.12
CA GLU A 11 -0.01 -22.92 9.04
C GLU A 11 -0.52 -21.48 8.83
N ILE A 12 0.38 -20.49 8.80
CA ILE A 12 0.02 -19.09 8.55
C ILE A 12 -0.67 -18.94 7.19
N THR A 13 -0.10 -19.52 6.13
CA THR A 13 -0.63 -19.38 4.77
C THR A 13 -1.88 -20.22 4.51
N SER A 14 -2.26 -21.10 5.44
CA SER A 14 -3.52 -21.88 5.35
C SER A 14 -4.75 -21.03 5.64
N VAL A 15 -4.58 -19.87 6.28
CA VAL A 15 -5.66 -18.94 6.62
C VAL A 15 -5.58 -17.72 5.72
N GLY A 16 -6.59 -17.56 4.86
CA GLY A 16 -6.69 -16.45 3.92
C GLY A 16 -5.95 -16.69 2.59
N GLU A 17 -6.09 -15.74 1.67
CA GLU A 17 -5.43 -15.80 0.36
C GLU A 17 -4.09 -15.07 0.43
N TRP A 18 -2.99 -15.79 0.18
CA TRP A 18 -1.63 -15.26 0.20
C TRP A 18 -1.01 -15.27 -1.19
N ARG A 19 -0.33 -14.19 -1.58
CA ARG A 19 0.41 -14.07 -2.85
C ARG A 19 1.81 -13.52 -2.60
N GLU A 20 2.74 -13.84 -3.49
CA GLU A 20 4.10 -13.28 -3.41
C GLU A 20 4.11 -11.78 -3.71
N VAL A 21 4.99 -11.06 -3.04
CA VAL A 21 5.19 -9.64 -3.32
C VAL A 21 6.09 -9.49 -4.55
N GLU A 22 5.58 -8.83 -5.59
CA GLU A 22 6.32 -8.60 -6.84
C GLU A 22 7.66 -7.88 -6.59
N GLY A 23 8.76 -8.44 -7.12
CA GLY A 23 10.13 -7.95 -6.89
C GLY A 23 10.73 -8.30 -5.51
N TYR A 24 9.97 -8.97 -4.64
CA TYR A 24 10.35 -9.34 -3.28
C TYR A 24 10.01 -10.82 -3.01
N PRO A 25 10.67 -11.78 -3.68
CA PRO A 25 10.30 -13.20 -3.69
C PRO A 25 10.41 -13.89 -2.33
N ASN A 26 11.03 -13.27 -1.32
CA ASN A 26 11.10 -13.80 0.05
C ASN A 26 9.88 -13.41 0.90
N TYR A 27 8.92 -12.69 0.34
CA TYR A 27 7.81 -12.10 1.08
C TYR A 27 6.48 -12.44 0.42
N MET A 28 5.45 -12.58 1.26
CA MET A 28 4.08 -12.76 0.82
C MET A 28 3.20 -11.71 1.47
N VAL A 29 2.11 -11.36 0.81
CA VAL A 29 1.07 -10.46 1.33
C VAL A 29 -0.28 -11.17 1.23
N ASN A 30 -1.18 -10.95 2.19
CA ASN A 30 -2.55 -11.47 2.12
C ASN A 30 -3.59 -10.37 1.88
N THR A 31 -4.84 -10.78 1.68
CA THR A 31 -5.97 -9.89 1.45
C THR A 31 -6.31 -8.97 2.62
N TYR A 32 -5.83 -9.26 3.82
CA TYR A 32 -6.00 -8.41 5.01
C TYR A 32 -4.88 -7.37 5.18
N GLY A 33 -3.87 -7.40 4.31
CA GLY A 33 -2.71 -6.52 4.36
C GLY A 33 -1.61 -6.98 5.33
N GLU A 34 -1.61 -8.24 5.76
CA GLU A 34 -0.48 -8.81 6.50
C GLU A 34 0.65 -9.17 5.54
N VAL A 35 1.90 -9.01 5.99
CA VAL A 35 3.09 -9.32 5.19
C VAL A 35 3.92 -10.37 5.91
N LEU A 36 4.16 -11.51 5.28
CA LEU A 36 4.92 -12.63 5.81
C LEU A 36 6.33 -12.65 5.23
N ASN A 37 7.34 -12.85 6.07
CA ASN A 37 8.70 -13.16 5.63
C ASN A 37 8.88 -14.69 5.57
N LYS A 38 9.05 -15.22 4.35
CA LYS A 38 9.24 -16.66 4.11
C LYS A 38 10.55 -17.18 4.68
N ASN A 39 11.58 -16.35 4.86
CA ASN A 39 12.86 -16.86 5.36
C ASN A 39 12.81 -17.28 6.84
N ASN A 40 11.90 -16.71 7.63
CA ASN A 40 11.81 -16.97 9.07
C ASN A 40 10.38 -17.24 9.58
N GLY A 41 9.39 -17.30 8.68
CA GLY A 41 8.00 -17.56 9.03
C GLY A 41 7.41 -16.54 10.00
N LYS A 42 7.75 -15.25 9.87
CA LYS A 42 7.23 -14.18 10.73
C LYS A 42 6.43 -13.16 9.95
N ILE A 43 5.28 -12.77 10.52
CA ILE A 43 4.56 -11.58 10.09
C ILE A 43 5.40 -10.35 10.42
N ILE A 44 5.54 -9.47 9.43
CA ILE A 44 6.32 -8.24 9.53
C ILE A 44 5.47 -7.18 10.22
N LYS A 45 6.06 -6.55 11.23
CA LYS A 45 5.45 -5.41 11.91
C LYS A 45 5.27 -4.26 10.93
N GLN A 46 4.06 -3.73 10.87
CA GLN A 46 3.71 -2.57 10.07
C GLN A 46 3.88 -1.29 10.88
N HIS A 47 4.18 -0.20 10.18
CA HIS A 47 4.31 1.12 10.75
C HIS A 47 3.44 2.11 10.00
N ASN A 48 3.01 3.18 10.66
CA ASN A 48 2.28 4.27 10.00
C ASN A 48 3.28 5.34 9.56
N ASN A 49 3.14 5.84 8.33
CA ASN A 49 3.84 7.04 7.91
C ASN A 49 3.11 8.30 8.42
N THR A 50 3.69 9.47 8.16
CA THR A 50 3.09 10.77 8.54
C THR A 50 1.75 11.04 7.86
N GLY A 51 1.46 10.40 6.72
CA GLY A 51 0.20 10.50 5.99
C GLY A 51 -0.90 9.56 6.48
N GLY A 52 -0.62 8.70 7.46
CA GLY A 52 -1.55 7.70 8.01
C GLY A 52 -1.55 6.35 7.30
N TYR A 53 -0.70 6.15 6.28
CA TYR A 53 -0.62 4.89 5.56
C TYR A 53 0.28 3.87 6.27
N LYS A 54 -0.17 2.62 6.30
CA LYS A 54 0.65 1.48 6.74
C LYS A 54 1.75 1.17 5.72
N PHE A 55 2.97 0.97 6.21
CA PHE A 55 4.13 0.57 5.42
C PHE A 55 4.98 -0.50 6.13
N VAL A 56 5.78 -1.21 5.33
CA VAL A 56 6.78 -2.19 5.77
C VAL A 56 8.13 -1.92 5.10
N CYS A 57 9.22 -2.32 5.75
CA CYS A 57 10.57 -2.26 5.18
C CYS A 57 10.96 -3.65 4.68
N LEU A 58 10.93 -3.88 3.36
CA LEU A 58 11.32 -5.15 2.75
C LEU A 58 12.73 -5.05 2.15
N ARG A 59 13.45 -6.16 2.11
CA ARG A 59 14.79 -6.23 1.50
C ARG A 59 14.76 -7.05 0.23
N SER A 60 15.25 -6.50 -0.87
CA SER A 60 15.51 -7.25 -2.10
C SER A 60 16.95 -7.01 -2.53
N TYR A 61 17.67 -8.07 -2.90
CA TYR A 61 19.10 -8.00 -3.28
C TYR A 61 19.98 -7.19 -2.31
N GLY A 62 19.75 -7.38 -1.00
CA GLY A 62 20.50 -6.70 0.07
C GLY A 62 20.06 -5.27 0.39
N LYS A 63 19.26 -4.62 -0.46
CA LYS A 63 18.81 -3.23 -0.28
C LYS A 63 17.44 -3.16 0.40
N PRO A 64 17.29 -2.47 1.55
CA PRO A 64 15.99 -2.23 2.15
C PRO A 64 15.23 -1.14 1.39
N LYS A 65 13.91 -1.30 1.25
CA LYS A 65 12.99 -0.29 0.72
C LYS A 65 11.71 -0.25 1.54
N GLN A 66 11.19 0.94 1.79
CA GLN A 66 9.86 1.15 2.36
C GLN A 66 8.79 0.96 1.28
N LEU A 67 7.80 0.13 1.58
CA LEU A 67 6.67 -0.17 0.69
C LEU A 67 5.35 0.01 1.43
N LEU A 68 4.39 0.65 0.76
CA LEU A 68 3.05 0.88 1.29
C LEU A 68 2.23 -0.40 1.21
N VAL A 69 1.63 -0.81 2.33
CA VAL A 69 0.93 -2.10 2.45
C VAL A 69 -0.29 -2.17 1.52
N HIS A 70 -1.08 -1.10 1.44
CA HIS A 70 -2.24 -1.06 0.53
C HIS A 70 -1.85 -1.26 -0.94
N ARG A 71 -0.69 -0.74 -1.38
CA ARG A 71 -0.20 -0.98 -2.75
C ARG A 71 0.21 -2.43 -2.94
N LEU A 72 0.87 -3.04 -1.95
CA LEU A 72 1.20 -4.48 -2.01
C LEU A 72 -0.06 -5.33 -2.19
N VAL A 73 -1.12 -5.03 -1.44
CA VAL A 73 -2.41 -5.73 -1.54
C VAL A 73 -3.06 -5.48 -2.90
N ALA A 74 -3.17 -4.23 -3.33
CA ALA A 74 -3.82 -3.88 -4.58
C ALA A 74 -3.12 -4.51 -5.79
N THR A 75 -1.78 -4.43 -5.86
CA THR A 75 -0.99 -5.06 -6.93
C THR A 75 -1.13 -6.58 -6.92
N ALA A 76 -1.19 -7.20 -5.73
CA ALA A 76 -1.29 -8.65 -5.63
C ALA A 76 -2.69 -9.17 -5.99
N PHE A 77 -3.77 -8.48 -5.62
CA PHE A 77 -5.12 -9.07 -5.59
C PHE A 77 -6.19 -8.36 -6.43
N ILE A 78 -5.92 -7.16 -6.93
CA ILE A 78 -6.91 -6.35 -7.65
C ILE A 78 -6.40 -6.15 -9.09
N PRO A 79 -7.08 -6.75 -10.09
CA PRO A 79 -6.74 -6.53 -11.49
C PRO A 79 -6.72 -5.04 -11.83
N ASN A 80 -5.71 -4.62 -12.59
CA ASN A 80 -5.58 -3.23 -13.06
C ASN A 80 -5.48 -3.20 -14.59
N PRO A 81 -6.54 -3.60 -15.32
CA PRO A 81 -6.52 -3.69 -16.78
C PRO A 81 -6.31 -2.32 -17.45
N ASP A 82 -6.77 -1.25 -16.79
CA ASP A 82 -6.66 0.12 -17.28
C ASP A 82 -5.34 0.81 -16.88
N ASN A 83 -4.41 0.08 -16.25
CA ASN A 83 -3.12 0.57 -15.77
C ASN A 83 -3.21 1.89 -14.98
N ARG A 84 -4.18 1.97 -14.06
CA ARG A 84 -4.41 3.13 -13.21
C ARG A 84 -3.30 3.24 -12.15
N GLY A 85 -2.82 4.46 -11.89
CA GLY A 85 -1.64 4.69 -11.05
C GLY A 85 -1.91 4.83 -9.54
N VAL A 86 -3.17 4.99 -9.12
CA VAL A 86 -3.52 5.34 -7.73
C VAL A 86 -4.41 4.27 -7.11
N VAL A 87 -4.12 3.91 -5.85
CA VAL A 87 -4.96 3.05 -5.03
C VAL A 87 -5.77 3.92 -4.07
N ASN A 88 -7.09 3.88 -4.19
CA ASN A 88 -8.01 4.58 -3.30
C ASN A 88 -8.44 3.66 -2.13
N HIS A 89 -8.75 4.27 -0.98
CA HIS A 89 -9.38 3.57 0.16
C HIS A 89 -10.84 3.99 0.21
N ILE A 90 -11.75 3.02 0.05
CA ILE A 90 -13.20 3.27 -0.10
C ILE A 90 -13.77 3.92 1.16
N ASP A 91 -13.34 3.47 2.35
CA ASP A 91 -13.73 4.03 3.64
C ASP A 91 -13.01 5.34 4.03
N SER A 92 -12.12 5.85 3.17
CA SER A 92 -11.23 6.98 3.45
C SER A 92 -10.25 6.80 4.63
N ASP A 93 -10.14 5.60 5.22
CA ASP A 93 -9.14 5.26 6.23
C ASP A 93 -7.88 4.66 5.58
N ARG A 94 -6.84 5.48 5.50
CA ARG A 94 -5.51 5.12 4.98
C ARG A 94 -4.82 4.02 5.78
N GLY A 95 -5.29 3.75 6.99
CA GLY A 95 -4.83 2.68 7.87
C GLY A 95 -5.46 1.32 7.58
N ASN A 96 -6.45 1.23 6.67
CA ASN A 96 -7.18 0.01 6.35
C ASN A 96 -6.78 -0.58 4.98
N PRO A 97 -5.71 -1.39 4.89
CA PRO A 97 -5.19 -1.91 3.63
C PRO A 97 -5.92 -3.17 3.12
N GLN A 98 -7.10 -3.51 3.65
CA GLN A 98 -7.79 -4.73 3.24
C GLN A 98 -8.21 -4.66 1.77
N LYS A 99 -8.05 -5.75 1.02
CA LYS A 99 -8.40 -5.85 -0.41
C LYS A 99 -9.80 -5.31 -0.70
N SER A 100 -10.79 -5.65 0.13
CA SER A 100 -12.18 -5.22 0.00
C SER A 100 -12.40 -3.72 0.16
N ASN A 101 -11.43 -3.01 0.75
CA ASN A 101 -11.45 -1.58 0.96
C ASN A 101 -10.63 -0.79 -0.08
N LEU A 102 -10.02 -1.47 -1.06
CA LEU A 102 -9.12 -0.86 -2.02
C LEU A 102 -9.66 -0.94 -3.45
N GLU A 103 -9.36 0.08 -4.24
CA GLU A 103 -9.67 0.10 -5.67
C GLU A 103 -8.61 0.89 -6.44
N TRP A 104 -8.43 0.56 -7.72
CA TRP A 104 -7.56 1.31 -8.62
C TRP A 104 -8.34 2.48 -9.25
N VAL A 105 -7.82 3.70 -9.13
CA VAL A 105 -8.43 4.93 -9.67
C VAL A 105 -7.44 5.69 -10.56
N THR A 106 -7.95 6.39 -11.57
CA THR A 106 -7.13 7.26 -12.42
C THR A 106 -6.75 8.53 -11.66
N HIS A 107 -5.62 9.16 -12.04
CA HIS A 107 -5.20 10.45 -11.48
C HIS A 107 -6.26 11.55 -11.64
N LYS A 108 -6.95 11.57 -12.80
CA LYS A 108 -8.08 12.46 -13.09
C LYS A 108 -9.29 12.18 -12.22
N GLY A 109 -9.68 10.90 -12.06
CA GLY A 109 -10.80 10.51 -11.20
C GLY A 109 -10.53 10.73 -9.71
N ASN A 110 -9.30 10.53 -9.24
CA ASN A 110 -8.91 10.83 -7.85
C ASN A 110 -8.98 12.33 -7.57
N SER A 111 -8.53 13.16 -8.53
CA SER A 111 -8.63 14.61 -8.43
C SER A 111 -10.08 15.09 -8.42
N GLU A 112 -10.97 14.51 -9.25
CA GLU A 112 -12.41 14.84 -9.27
C GLU A 112 -13.11 14.41 -7.97
N HIS A 113 -12.82 13.22 -7.44
CA HIS A 113 -13.39 12.73 -6.18
C HIS A 113 -12.89 13.53 -4.95
N MET A 114 -11.66 14.05 -4.98
CA MET A 114 -11.12 14.97 -3.97
C MET A 114 -11.72 16.38 -4.11
N VAL A 115 -11.92 16.88 -5.34
CA VAL A 115 -12.50 18.20 -5.62
C VAL A 115 -13.97 18.27 -5.20
N ASP A 116 -14.76 17.21 -5.45
CA ASP A 116 -16.16 17.19 -5.05
C ASP A 116 -16.35 17.01 -3.53
N ASN A 117 -15.47 16.25 -2.86
CA ASN A 117 -15.56 16.04 -1.41
C ASN A 117 -14.91 17.14 -0.56
N PHE A 118 -13.97 17.94 -1.09
CA PHE A 118 -13.17 18.90 -0.30
C PHE A 118 -13.10 20.33 -0.88
N ARG A 119 -14.11 20.78 -1.63
CA ARG A 119 -14.29 22.21 -1.98
C ARG A 119 -14.47 23.08 -0.72
N SER A 120 -13.38 23.36 -0.02
CA SER A 120 -13.28 24.46 0.92
C SER A 120 -12.53 25.59 0.20
N PRO A 121 -13.11 26.79 0.05
CA PRO A 121 -12.59 27.85 -0.82
C PRO A 121 -11.21 28.42 -0.46
N ASN A 122 -10.56 27.93 0.61
CA ASN A 122 -9.34 28.51 1.19
C ASN A 122 -8.13 27.55 1.24
N GLN A 123 -8.15 26.46 0.47
CA GLN A 123 -7.07 25.45 0.48
C GLN A 123 -6.42 25.33 -0.90
N THR A 124 -5.09 25.47 -0.96
CA THR A 124 -4.32 25.32 -2.21
C THR A 124 -3.71 23.92 -2.26
N MET A 125 -3.89 23.21 -3.38
CA MET A 125 -3.26 21.92 -3.62
C MET A 125 -1.96 22.08 -4.41
N THR A 126 -0.89 21.46 -3.91
CA THR A 126 0.37 21.29 -4.64
C THR A 126 0.54 19.82 -5.00
N ILE A 127 0.77 19.56 -6.28
CA ILE A 127 1.07 18.23 -6.80
C ILE A 127 2.58 18.10 -6.90
N LEU A 128 3.16 17.15 -6.18
CA LEU A 128 4.58 16.79 -6.30
C LEU A 128 4.70 15.41 -6.92
N LEU A 129 5.68 15.21 -7.80
CA LEU A 129 6.04 13.86 -8.26
C LEU A 129 7.14 13.31 -7.35
N ASP A 130 6.98 12.09 -6.88
CA ASP A 130 8.00 11.41 -6.08
C ASP A 130 9.15 10.88 -6.97
N LYS A 131 10.19 10.29 -6.36
CA LYS A 131 11.37 9.78 -7.09
C LYS A 131 11.08 8.61 -8.03
N PHE A 132 9.85 8.12 -8.05
CA PHE A 132 9.33 7.08 -8.93
C PHE A 132 8.19 7.62 -9.81
N GLU A 133 8.08 8.95 -9.96
CA GLU A 133 7.08 9.66 -10.76
C GLU A 133 5.63 9.50 -10.26
N TYR A 134 5.42 9.21 -8.98
CA TYR A 134 4.08 9.18 -8.40
C TYR A 134 3.63 10.56 -7.93
N GLU A 135 2.39 10.95 -8.26
CA GLU A 135 1.76 12.15 -7.71
C GLU A 135 1.50 12.02 -6.19
N ILE A 136 2.03 12.99 -5.43
CA ILE A 136 1.80 13.23 -4.02
C ILE A 136 1.08 14.56 -3.90
N PHE A 137 -0.11 14.53 -3.29
CA PHE A 137 -0.90 15.73 -3.04
C PHE A 137 -0.57 16.31 -1.67
N PHE A 138 -0.09 17.55 -1.66
CA PHE A 138 0.07 18.34 -0.45
C PHE A 138 -0.98 19.45 -0.42
N PHE A 139 -1.65 19.57 0.72
CA PHE A 139 -2.59 20.64 0.96
C PHE A 139 -1.93 21.72 1.82
N HIS A 140 -1.98 22.95 1.34
CA HIS A 140 -1.51 24.12 2.06
C HIS A 140 -2.72 24.97 2.46
N ARG A 141 -2.71 25.49 3.68
CA ARG A 141 -3.62 26.59 4.02
C ARG A 141 -3.03 27.86 3.44
N LYS A 142 -3.91 28.78 3.01
CA LYS A 142 -3.47 30.08 2.51
C LYS A 142 -2.71 30.82 3.63
N GLY A 143 -1.38 30.89 3.51
CA GLY A 143 -0.50 31.56 4.49
C GLY A 143 0.86 30.89 4.77
N ASP A 144 1.09 29.65 4.31
CA ASP A 144 2.28 28.85 4.66
C ASP A 144 3.50 29.02 3.72
N VAL A 145 3.65 30.16 3.02
CA VAL A 145 4.80 30.47 2.14
C VAL A 145 5.73 31.51 2.74
#